data_AF-A0A9E5LTT5-F1
#
_entry.id   AF-A0A9E5LTT5-F1
#
_cell.length_a   1.000
_cell.length_b   1.000
_cell.length_c   1.000
_cell.angle_alpha   90.00
_cell.angle_beta   90.00
_cell.angle_gamma   90.00
#
_symmetry.space_group_name_H-M   'P 1'
#
loop_
_entity.id
_entity.type
_entity.pdbx_description
1 polymer ?
#
loop_
_entity_poly.entity_id
_entity_poly.type
_entity_poly.pdbx_seq_one_letter_code
_entity_poly.pdbx_strand_id
1 'polypeptide(L)'
;MLDVNFFDELRIGLASAGNIREWSFGEVKKPETINYRTLKPEKDGLFDEKIFGPTRDWECYCGKYKRVRFKGIICERCGVEVTRAKVRRERMGHIELAAPVTHIWYFKGVPSRLGYLLDLAPKDLEKVIYFAAYMITEVDTEGREEDLAKMEKKLSSDRKKIETKRDTDLAARQEKLENDLAELEDEGAKADQRRKVREAGE
;
A
#
# COMPACT_ATOMS: atom_id res chain seq x y z
N MET A 1 -13.17 -31.88 -33.20
CA MET A 1 -14.21 -31.29 -32.35
C MET A 1 -14.13 -32.08 -31.06
N LEU A 2 -13.56 -31.52 -30.00
CA LEU A 2 -13.47 -32.22 -28.71
C LEU A 2 -14.91 -32.47 -28.23
N ASP A 3 -15.24 -33.73 -27.96
CA ASP A 3 -16.56 -34.13 -27.49
C ASP A 3 -16.74 -33.63 -26.07
N VAL A 4 -17.59 -32.61 -25.90
CA VAL A 4 -17.73 -31.83 -24.65
C VAL A 4 -18.41 -32.65 -23.54
N ASN A 5 -18.85 -33.88 -23.84
CA ASN A 5 -19.64 -34.72 -22.93
C ASN A 5 -18.83 -35.85 -22.28
N PHE A 6 -17.55 -36.04 -22.63
CA PHE A 6 -16.67 -37.03 -21.98
C PHE A 6 -15.61 -36.32 -21.14
N PHE A 7 -15.97 -35.98 -19.91
CA PHE A 7 -15.04 -35.54 -18.87
C PHE A 7 -15.41 -36.20 -17.55
N ASP A 8 -14.42 -36.64 -16.78
CA ASP A 8 -14.65 -37.29 -15.47
C ASP A 8 -14.97 -36.25 -14.39
N GLU A 9 -14.28 -35.10 -14.40
CA GLU A 9 -14.44 -34.04 -13.40
C GLU A 9 -14.24 -32.64 -13.99
N LEU A 10 -14.86 -31.64 -13.35
CA LEU A 10 -14.66 -30.22 -13.66
C LEU A 10 -14.17 -29.49 -12.41
N ARG A 11 -12.98 -28.88 -12.49
CA ARG A 11 -12.35 -28.16 -11.39
C ARG A 11 -12.42 -26.65 -11.58
N ILE A 12 -12.76 -25.93 -10.51
CA ILE A 12 -12.67 -24.46 -10.43
C ILE A 12 -11.65 -24.07 -9.36
N GLY A 13 -10.91 -22.99 -9.59
CA GLY A 13 -9.89 -22.50 -8.66
C GLY A 13 -9.51 -21.04 -8.92
N LEU A 14 -8.62 -20.50 -8.09
CA LEU A 14 -8.11 -19.15 -8.24
C LEU A 14 -7.15 -19.07 -9.43
N ALA A 15 -7.29 -18.03 -10.25
CA ALA A 15 -6.36 -17.73 -11.32
C ALA A 15 -5.22 -16.86 -10.78
N SER A 16 -3.98 -17.31 -10.97
CA SER A 16 -2.81 -16.47 -10.71
C SER A 16 -2.66 -15.40 -11.80
N ALA A 17 -1.91 -14.33 -11.53
CA ALA A 17 -1.55 -13.36 -12.56
C ALA A 17 -0.77 -14.02 -13.72
N GLY A 18 -0.01 -15.08 -13.45
CA GLY A 18 0.64 -15.89 -14.49
C GLY A 18 -0.36 -16.57 -15.42
N ASN A 19 -1.39 -17.22 -14.85
CA ASN A 19 -2.43 -17.91 -15.63
C ASN A 19 -3.19 -16.91 -16.53
N ILE A 20 -3.51 -15.72 -16.01
CA ILE A 20 -4.23 -14.68 -16.78
C ILE A 20 -3.39 -14.23 -17.98
N ARG A 21 -2.06 -14.07 -17.82
CA ARG A 21 -1.16 -13.72 -18.92
C ARG A 21 -1.02 -14.85 -19.94
N GLU A 22 -0.96 -16.10 -19.48
CA GLU A 22 -0.91 -17.28 -20.37
C GLU A 22 -2.14 -17.39 -21.27
N TRP A 23 -3.33 -17.11 -20.73
CA TRP A 23 -4.57 -17.13 -21.50
C TRP A 23 -4.73 -15.95 -22.47
N SER A 24 -3.96 -14.89 -22.26
CA SER A 24 -4.14 -13.65 -22.98
C SER A 24 -3.44 -13.65 -24.33
N PHE A 25 -4.11 -13.08 -25.32
CA PHE A 25 -3.55 -12.83 -26.65
C PHE A 25 -2.91 -11.43 -26.78
N GLY A 26 -2.97 -10.62 -25.72
CA GLY A 26 -2.40 -9.28 -25.71
C GLY A 26 -2.97 -8.38 -24.62
N GLU A 27 -2.21 -7.33 -24.33
CA GLU A 27 -2.53 -6.31 -23.34
C GLU A 27 -3.39 -5.20 -23.98
N VAL A 28 -4.52 -4.86 -23.36
CA VAL A 28 -5.35 -3.73 -23.74
C VAL A 28 -4.84 -2.47 -23.04
N LYS A 29 -4.31 -1.52 -23.81
CA LYS A 29 -3.66 -0.30 -23.28
C LYS A 29 -4.55 0.93 -23.37
N LYS A 30 -5.46 0.91 -24.32
CA LYS A 30 -6.23 2.07 -24.75
C LYS A 30 -7.71 1.91 -24.38
N PRO A 31 -8.36 2.94 -23.83
CA PRO A 31 -9.79 2.89 -23.52
C PRO A 31 -10.68 2.95 -24.78
N GLU A 32 -10.09 3.29 -25.94
CA GLU A 32 -10.82 3.42 -27.19
C GLU A 32 -11.43 2.10 -27.66
N THR A 33 -12.59 2.20 -28.32
CA THR A 33 -13.38 1.05 -28.79
C THR A 33 -13.29 0.92 -30.31
N ILE A 34 -14.10 1.70 -31.03
CA ILE A 34 -14.16 1.74 -32.49
C ILE A 34 -14.11 3.18 -32.97
N ASN A 35 -13.56 3.37 -34.16
CA ASN A 35 -13.55 4.66 -34.81
C ASN A 35 -14.95 4.99 -35.37
N TYR A 36 -15.52 6.14 -35.00
CA TYR A 36 -16.87 6.51 -35.44
C TYR A 36 -17.01 6.73 -36.95
N ARG A 37 -15.92 7.10 -37.67
CA ARG A 37 -15.96 7.34 -39.12
C ARG A 37 -15.80 6.06 -39.91
N THR A 38 -14.83 5.24 -39.54
CA THR A 38 -14.48 4.03 -40.31
C THR A 38 -15.19 2.78 -39.81
N LEU A 39 -15.81 2.84 -38.63
CA LEU A 39 -16.40 1.71 -37.91
C LEU A 39 -15.40 0.57 -37.65
N LYS A 40 -14.10 0.86 -37.76
CA LYS A 40 -13.03 -0.10 -37.49
C LYS A 40 -12.59 -0.03 -36.02
N PRO A 41 -12.23 -1.17 -35.40
CA PRO A 41 -11.66 -1.18 -34.05
C PRO A 41 -10.38 -0.35 -33.96
N GLU A 42 -10.21 0.37 -32.87
CA GLU A 42 -8.96 1.09 -32.60
C GLU A 42 -7.86 0.12 -32.13
N LYS A 43 -6.63 0.38 -32.56
CA LYS A 43 -5.45 -0.45 -32.21
C LYS A 43 -5.11 -0.32 -30.73
N ASP A 44 -4.76 -1.43 -30.10
CA ASP A 44 -4.47 -1.58 -28.66
C ASP A 44 -5.67 -1.27 -27.74
N GLY A 45 -6.87 -1.11 -28.31
CA GLY A 45 -8.12 -0.81 -27.62
C GLY A 45 -8.95 -2.04 -27.26
N LEU A 46 -10.16 -1.81 -26.73
CA LEU A 46 -11.04 -2.88 -26.21
C LEU A 46 -11.50 -3.89 -27.26
N PHE A 47 -11.45 -3.53 -28.55
CA PHE A 47 -11.89 -4.39 -29.66
C PHE A 47 -10.77 -4.70 -30.65
N ASP A 48 -9.51 -4.40 -30.34
CA ASP A 48 -8.37 -4.55 -31.26
C ASP A 48 -8.33 -5.94 -31.89
N GLU A 49 -8.28 -5.98 -33.22
CA GLU A 49 -8.22 -7.20 -33.99
C GLU A 49 -6.91 -7.95 -33.84
N LYS A 50 -5.82 -7.26 -33.43
CA LYS A 50 -4.54 -7.91 -33.17
C LYS A 50 -4.63 -8.85 -31.97
N ILE A 51 -5.36 -8.45 -30.93
CA ILE A 51 -5.53 -9.21 -29.69
C ILE A 51 -6.63 -10.25 -29.87
N PHE A 52 -7.84 -9.79 -30.22
CA PHE A 52 -9.03 -10.65 -30.21
C PHE A 52 -9.25 -11.42 -31.50
N GLY A 53 -8.55 -11.07 -32.58
CA GLY A 53 -8.74 -11.66 -33.91
C GLY A 53 -9.62 -10.80 -34.83
N PRO A 54 -9.76 -11.18 -36.12
CA PRO A 54 -10.34 -10.32 -37.14
C PRO A 54 -11.86 -10.14 -36.99
N THR A 55 -12.39 -8.96 -37.35
CA THR A 55 -13.85 -8.70 -37.31
C THR A 55 -14.59 -9.45 -38.42
N ARG A 56 -13.93 -9.67 -39.56
CA ARG A 56 -14.47 -10.38 -40.71
C ARG A 56 -13.67 -11.64 -40.99
N ASP A 57 -14.34 -12.68 -41.45
CA ASP A 57 -13.69 -13.95 -41.75
C ASP A 57 -12.59 -13.78 -42.80
N TRP A 58 -11.38 -14.22 -42.45
CA TRP A 58 -10.23 -14.24 -43.34
C TRP A 58 -9.80 -12.87 -43.87
N GLU A 59 -10.04 -11.79 -43.12
CA GLU A 59 -9.62 -10.43 -43.46
C GLU A 59 -8.83 -9.80 -42.32
N CYS A 60 -7.62 -9.32 -42.60
CA CYS A 60 -6.83 -8.55 -41.62
C CYS A 60 -7.26 -7.06 -41.59
N TYR A 61 -7.00 -6.36 -40.48
CA TYR A 61 -7.35 -4.94 -40.27
C TYR A 61 -7.03 -3.99 -41.43
N CYS A 62 -5.79 -4.07 -41.95
CA CYS A 62 -5.31 -3.19 -43.02
C CYS A 62 -5.81 -3.60 -44.42
N GLY A 63 -6.47 -4.76 -44.55
CA GLY A 63 -6.98 -5.27 -45.81
C GLY A 63 -5.91 -5.85 -46.76
N LYS A 64 -4.64 -5.97 -46.34
CA LYS A 64 -3.56 -6.57 -47.14
C LYS A 64 -3.84 -8.03 -47.48
N TYR A 65 -4.16 -8.83 -46.46
CA TYR A 65 -4.56 -10.22 -46.61
C TYR A 65 -6.07 -10.33 -46.51
N LYS A 66 -6.68 -10.90 -47.56
CA LYS A 66 -8.10 -11.20 -47.66
C LYS A 66 -8.29 -12.57 -48.30
N ARG A 67 -9.36 -13.27 -47.90
CA ARG A 67 -9.77 -14.62 -48.36
C ARG A 67 -9.01 -15.76 -47.69
N VAL A 68 -9.61 -16.94 -47.76
CA VAL A 68 -9.19 -18.19 -47.09
C VAL A 68 -7.77 -18.63 -47.41
N ARG A 69 -7.21 -18.26 -48.58
CA ARG A 69 -5.87 -18.68 -49.02
C ARG A 69 -4.74 -18.24 -48.08
N PHE A 70 -4.96 -17.20 -47.29
CA PHE A 70 -3.97 -16.66 -46.33
C PHE A 70 -4.22 -17.14 -44.89
N LYS A 71 -5.00 -18.21 -44.72
CA LYS A 71 -5.33 -18.80 -43.41
C LYS A 71 -4.07 -18.99 -42.55
N GLY A 72 -4.09 -18.49 -41.32
CA GLY A 72 -3.03 -18.66 -40.33
C GLY A 72 -1.85 -17.70 -40.48
N ILE A 73 -1.84 -16.84 -41.50
CA ILE A 73 -0.79 -15.81 -41.64
C ILE A 73 -1.07 -14.67 -40.67
N ILE A 74 -0.04 -14.26 -39.93
CA ILE A 74 -0.03 -13.03 -39.13
C ILE A 74 0.45 -11.90 -40.03
N CYS A 75 -0.39 -10.88 -40.22
CA CYS A 75 -0.04 -9.75 -41.07
C CYS A 75 1.11 -8.93 -40.49
N GLU A 76 2.17 -8.69 -41.24
CA GLU A 76 3.34 -7.91 -40.80
C GLU A 76 3.04 -6.41 -40.60
N ARG A 77 1.98 -5.89 -41.25
CA ARG A 77 1.63 -4.46 -41.14
C ARG A 77 0.74 -4.16 -39.94
N CYS A 78 -0.25 -5.02 -39.67
CA CYS A 78 -1.24 -4.78 -38.61
C CYS A 78 -1.18 -5.80 -37.46
N GLY A 79 -0.41 -6.88 -37.59
CA GLY A 79 -0.29 -7.93 -36.57
C GLY A 79 -1.52 -8.85 -36.43
N VAL A 80 -2.55 -8.66 -37.25
CA VAL A 80 -3.78 -9.46 -37.19
C VAL A 80 -3.57 -10.79 -37.88
N GLU A 81 -3.93 -11.87 -37.17
CA GLU A 81 -3.97 -13.22 -37.71
C GLU A 81 -5.20 -13.42 -38.61
N VAL A 82 -4.98 -13.97 -39.80
CA VAL A 82 -6.05 -14.24 -40.76
C VAL A 82 -6.72 -15.56 -40.41
N THR A 83 -7.80 -15.46 -39.62
CA THR A 83 -8.62 -16.59 -39.17
C THR A 83 -10.12 -16.26 -39.26
N ARG A 84 -10.99 -17.14 -38.76
CA ARG A 84 -12.44 -16.87 -38.66
C ARG A 84 -12.70 -15.87 -37.53
N ALA A 85 -13.67 -14.99 -37.72
CA ALA A 85 -14.09 -14.02 -36.70
C ALA A 85 -14.63 -14.69 -35.42
N LYS A 86 -15.01 -15.98 -35.50
CA LYS A 86 -15.45 -16.78 -34.35
C LYS A 86 -14.44 -16.77 -33.18
N VAL A 87 -13.13 -16.67 -33.46
CA VAL A 87 -12.10 -16.67 -32.41
C VAL A 87 -12.26 -15.50 -31.41
N ARG A 88 -12.92 -14.40 -31.81
CA ARG A 88 -13.20 -13.25 -30.94
C ARG A 88 -14.10 -13.60 -29.74
N ARG A 89 -14.75 -14.76 -29.76
CA ARG A 89 -15.58 -15.27 -28.66
C ARG A 89 -14.80 -16.14 -27.66
N GLU A 90 -13.57 -16.51 -27.99
CA GLU A 90 -12.76 -17.48 -27.25
C GLU A 90 -11.41 -16.87 -26.80
N ARG A 91 -10.88 -15.88 -27.53
CA ARG A 91 -9.64 -15.18 -27.17
C ARG A 91 -9.85 -14.18 -26.04
N MET A 92 -9.06 -14.33 -24.98
CA MET A 92 -9.03 -13.38 -23.86
C MET A 92 -7.96 -12.31 -24.05
N GLY A 93 -8.24 -11.12 -23.52
CA GLY A 93 -7.28 -10.03 -23.34
C GLY A 93 -7.00 -9.83 -21.84
N HIS A 94 -5.95 -9.10 -21.51
CA HIS A 94 -5.69 -8.67 -20.14
C HIS A 94 -5.30 -7.19 -20.08
N ILE A 95 -5.28 -6.64 -18.87
CA ILE A 95 -4.76 -5.30 -18.58
C ILE A 95 -3.70 -5.49 -17.50
N GLU A 96 -2.50 -4.98 -17.74
CA GLU A 96 -1.45 -4.97 -16.74
C GLU A 96 -1.64 -3.75 -15.84
N LEU A 97 -1.95 -3.98 -14.57
CA LEU A 97 -2.20 -2.91 -13.61
C LEU A 97 -0.88 -2.42 -13.01
N ALA A 98 -0.73 -1.09 -12.92
CA ALA A 98 0.45 -0.48 -12.30
C ALA A 98 0.54 -0.71 -10.78
N ALA A 99 -0.60 -0.98 -10.13
CA ALA A 99 -0.69 -1.28 -8.72
C ALA A 99 -1.55 -2.53 -8.49
N PRO A 100 -1.21 -3.39 -7.52
CA PRO A 100 -2.05 -4.52 -7.15
C PRO A 100 -3.43 -4.07 -6.67
N VAL A 101 -4.45 -4.87 -6.99
CA VAL A 101 -5.82 -4.67 -6.53
C VAL A 101 -6.36 -5.96 -5.92
N THR A 102 -7.28 -5.83 -4.98
CA THR A 102 -7.96 -6.98 -4.38
C THR A 102 -9.24 -7.29 -5.15
N HIS A 103 -9.55 -8.57 -5.32
CA HIS A 103 -10.80 -8.97 -5.95
C HIS A 103 -11.95 -8.85 -4.95
N ILE A 104 -12.99 -8.09 -5.33
CA ILE A 104 -14.08 -7.68 -4.43
C ILE A 104 -14.81 -8.85 -3.76
N TRP A 105 -14.91 -10.02 -4.41
CA TRP A 105 -15.54 -11.21 -3.84
C TRP A 105 -14.87 -11.70 -2.55
N TYR A 106 -13.55 -11.58 -2.41
CA TYR A 106 -12.83 -12.04 -1.22
C TYR A 106 -12.76 -10.98 -0.11
N PHE A 107 -13.04 -9.73 -0.46
CA PHE A 107 -13.04 -8.59 0.46
C PHE A 107 -14.45 -8.29 1.00
N LYS A 108 -15.42 -7.96 0.13
CA LYS A 108 -16.79 -7.58 0.51
C LYS A 108 -17.74 -8.77 0.67
N GLY A 109 -17.36 -9.97 0.22
CA GLY A 109 -18.14 -11.18 0.46
C GLY A 109 -18.33 -11.39 1.96
N VAL A 110 -19.54 -11.74 2.40
CA VAL A 110 -19.82 -12.02 3.81
C VAL A 110 -19.86 -13.55 4.00
N PRO A 111 -19.00 -14.16 4.82
CA PRO A 111 -17.90 -13.53 5.58
C PRO A 111 -16.67 -13.21 4.71
N SER A 112 -15.93 -12.16 5.08
CA SER A 112 -14.76 -11.68 4.33
C SER A 112 -13.63 -12.71 4.37
N ARG A 113 -13.29 -13.31 3.23
CA ARG A 113 -12.27 -14.37 3.16
C ARG A 113 -10.89 -13.84 3.53
N LEU A 114 -10.58 -12.61 3.11
CA LEU A 114 -9.34 -11.93 3.49
C LEU A 114 -9.32 -11.55 4.98
N GLY A 115 -10.45 -11.07 5.51
CA GLY A 115 -10.54 -10.75 6.94
C GLY A 115 -10.27 -11.95 7.83
N TYR A 116 -10.82 -13.13 7.47
CA TYR A 116 -10.54 -14.36 8.21
C TYR A 116 -9.11 -14.85 8.07
N LEU A 117 -8.50 -14.71 6.89
CA LEU A 117 -7.14 -15.16 6.66
C LEU A 117 -6.11 -14.33 7.44
N LEU A 118 -6.35 -13.03 7.57
CA LEU A 118 -5.43 -12.08 8.22
C LEU A 118 -5.81 -11.74 9.67
N ASP A 119 -6.88 -12.33 10.19
CA ASP A 119 -7.47 -11.99 11.50
C ASP A 119 -7.77 -10.49 11.67
N LEU A 120 -8.42 -9.92 10.65
CA LEU A 120 -8.77 -8.50 10.60
C LEU A 120 -10.27 -8.28 10.51
N ALA A 121 -10.75 -7.26 11.23
CA ALA A 121 -12.12 -6.81 11.09
C ALA A 121 -12.35 -6.27 9.65
N PRO A 122 -13.49 -6.59 9.01
CA PRO A 122 -13.77 -6.14 7.64
C PRO A 122 -13.69 -4.61 7.46
N LYS A 123 -14.06 -3.85 8.50
CA LYS A 123 -13.98 -2.38 8.52
C LYS A 123 -12.55 -1.86 8.47
N ASP A 124 -11.61 -2.54 9.11
CA ASP A 124 -10.21 -2.08 9.14
C ASP A 124 -9.50 -2.48 7.84
N LEU A 125 -9.79 -3.67 7.31
CA LEU A 125 -9.32 -4.07 5.98
C LEU A 125 -9.85 -3.13 4.89
N GLU A 126 -11.10 -2.67 5.00
CA GLU A 126 -11.68 -1.68 4.09
C GLU A 126 -10.92 -0.35 4.10
N LYS A 127 -10.56 0.15 5.28
CA LYS A 127 -9.76 1.39 5.39
C LYS A 127 -8.42 1.24 4.69
N VAL A 128 -7.79 0.08 4.76
CA VAL A 128 -6.46 -0.14 4.17
C VAL A 128 -6.56 -0.27 2.65
N ILE A 129 -7.51 -1.06 2.14
CA ILE A 129 -7.70 -1.26 0.69
C ILE A 129 -8.10 0.06 -0.02
N TYR A 130 -8.90 0.90 0.64
CA TYR A 130 -9.30 2.20 0.09
C TYR A 130 -8.39 3.36 0.54
N PHE A 131 -7.18 3.08 1.00
CA PHE A 131 -6.15 4.09 1.32
C PHE A 131 -6.58 5.13 2.38
N ALA A 132 -7.48 4.76 3.29
CA ALA A 132 -7.88 5.59 4.43
C ALA A 132 -7.00 5.40 5.67
N ALA A 133 -6.27 4.28 5.76
CA ALA A 133 -5.32 4.01 6.84
C ALA A 133 -4.13 3.18 6.34
N TYR A 134 -2.98 3.34 7.00
CA TYR A 134 -1.80 2.50 6.76
C TYR A 134 -1.88 1.21 7.60
N MET A 135 -1.19 0.17 7.11
CA MET A 135 -0.97 -1.08 7.83
C MET A 135 0.53 -1.31 7.96
N ILE A 136 0.98 -1.63 9.17
CA ILE A 136 2.36 -2.00 9.41
C ILE A 136 2.56 -3.43 8.88
N THR A 137 3.46 -3.59 7.91
CA THR A 137 3.77 -4.88 7.31
C THR A 137 4.84 -5.65 8.07
N GLU A 138 5.78 -4.93 8.68
CA GLU A 138 6.94 -5.48 9.35
C GLU A 138 7.40 -4.52 10.45
N VAL A 139 7.95 -5.07 11.53
CA VAL A 139 8.54 -4.32 12.63
C VAL A 139 9.91 -4.92 12.93
N ASP A 140 10.95 -4.10 12.86
CA ASP A 140 12.28 -4.46 13.35
C ASP A 140 12.28 -4.45 14.88
N THR A 141 12.31 -5.63 15.48
CA THR A 141 12.28 -5.79 16.94
C THR A 141 13.63 -5.53 17.59
N GLU A 142 14.74 -5.89 16.92
CA GLU A 142 16.09 -5.73 17.47
C GLU A 142 16.47 -4.26 17.53
N GLY A 143 16.28 -3.53 16.42
CA GLY A 143 16.51 -2.09 16.38
C GLY A 143 15.65 -1.34 17.41
N ARG A 144 14.40 -1.76 17.58
CA ARG A 144 13.50 -1.19 18.60
C ARG A 144 14.01 -1.40 20.02
N GLU A 145 14.54 -2.57 20.35
CA GLU A 145 15.07 -2.86 21.69
C GLU A 145 16.36 -2.09 21.98
N GLU A 146 17.27 -2.00 21.00
CA GLU A 146 18.47 -1.19 21.13
C GLU A 146 18.14 0.30 21.37
N ASP A 147 17.20 0.82 20.60
CA ASP A 147 16.80 2.22 20.70
C ASP A 147 16.06 2.50 22.01
N LEU A 148 15.26 1.57 22.50
CA LEU A 148 14.65 1.65 23.82
C LEU A 148 15.72 1.76 24.91
N ALA A 149 16.73 0.91 24.89
CA ALA A 149 17.82 0.93 25.89
C ALA A 149 18.64 2.24 25.83
N LYS A 150 18.88 2.77 24.63
CA LYS A 150 19.54 4.08 24.45
C LYS A 150 18.69 5.20 25.02
N MET A 151 17.38 5.20 24.75
CA MET A 151 16.43 6.20 25.26
C MET A 151 16.32 6.16 26.78
N GLU A 152 16.25 4.98 27.40
CA GLU A 152 16.21 4.83 28.86
C GLU A 152 17.48 5.36 29.54
N LYS A 153 18.66 5.04 28.97
CA LYS A 153 19.94 5.60 29.47
C LYS A 153 19.95 7.12 29.40
N LYS A 154 19.49 7.69 28.28
CA LYS A 154 19.40 9.14 28.11
C LYS A 154 18.45 9.77 29.13
N LEU A 155 17.26 9.20 29.29
CA LEU A 155 16.26 9.65 30.26
C LEU A 155 16.81 9.62 31.69
N SER A 156 17.49 8.54 32.08
CA SER A 156 18.10 8.42 33.42
C SER A 156 19.19 9.48 33.65
N SER A 157 19.97 9.80 32.62
CA SER A 157 21.04 10.79 32.69
C SER A 157 20.48 12.19 32.81
N ASP A 158 19.44 12.51 32.04
CA ASP A 158 18.79 13.81 32.09
C ASP A 158 18.05 14.01 33.41
N ARG A 159 17.42 12.96 33.96
CA ARG A 159 16.83 12.98 35.30
C ARG A 159 17.88 13.29 36.37
N LYS A 160 19.04 12.64 36.34
CA LYS A 160 20.14 12.92 37.30
C LYS A 160 20.65 14.35 37.21
N LYS A 161 20.75 14.92 36.00
CA LYS A 161 21.13 16.34 35.83
C LYS A 161 20.12 17.27 36.48
N ILE A 162 18.82 16.98 36.32
CA ILE A 162 17.75 17.77 36.95
C ILE A 162 17.82 17.65 38.47
N GLU A 163 17.99 16.42 39.00
CA GLU A 163 18.13 16.19 40.44
C GLU A 163 19.36 16.92 41.01
N THR A 164 20.51 16.82 40.34
CA THR A 164 21.75 17.50 40.78
C THR A 164 21.58 19.02 40.74
N LYS A 165 20.93 19.56 39.70
CA LYS A 165 20.64 20.99 39.60
C LYS A 165 19.72 21.46 40.73
N ARG A 166 18.64 20.70 41.01
CA ARG A 166 17.74 20.97 42.14
C ARG A 166 18.52 21.00 43.45
N ASP A 167 19.37 20.01 43.70
CA ASP A 167 20.11 19.91 44.96
C ASP A 167 21.14 21.04 45.11
N THR A 168 21.76 21.45 44.00
CA THR A 168 22.67 22.60 43.97
C THR A 168 21.93 23.91 44.24
N ASP A 169 20.76 24.10 43.61
CA ASP A 169 19.93 25.29 43.81
C ASP A 169 19.39 25.36 45.25
N LEU A 170 19.04 24.22 45.86
CA LEU A 170 18.65 24.13 47.27
C LEU A 170 19.82 24.45 48.20
N ALA A 171 21.00 23.89 47.96
CA ALA A 171 22.20 24.17 48.76
C ALA A 171 22.60 25.65 48.68
N ALA A 172 22.57 26.26 47.49
CA ALA A 172 22.85 27.67 47.32
C ALA A 172 21.82 28.57 48.02
N ARG A 173 20.55 28.17 48.04
CA ARG A 173 19.51 28.86 48.84
C ARG A 173 19.77 28.73 50.34
N GLN A 174 20.17 27.54 50.80
CA GLN A 174 20.48 27.27 52.20
C GLN A 174 21.68 28.10 52.67
N GLU A 175 22.78 28.10 51.92
CA GLU A 175 23.98 28.88 52.23
C GLU A 175 23.69 30.38 52.22
N LYS A 176 22.89 30.85 51.27
CA LYS A 176 22.45 32.25 51.25
C LYS A 176 21.60 32.59 52.48
N LEU A 177 20.68 31.72 52.87
CA LEU A 177 19.88 31.89 54.09
C LEU A 177 20.76 31.93 55.36
N GLU A 178 21.78 31.07 55.45
CA GLU A 178 22.73 31.05 56.56
C GLU A 178 23.56 32.33 56.63
N ASN A 179 24.07 32.82 55.50
CA ASN A 179 24.80 34.09 55.42
C ASN A 179 23.91 35.30 55.75
N ASP A 180 22.70 35.37 55.17
CA ASP A 180 21.74 36.44 55.44
C ASP A 180 21.32 36.46 56.93
N LEU A 181 21.21 35.29 57.57
CA LEU A 181 20.95 35.19 59.01
C LEU A 181 22.16 35.64 59.84
N ALA A 182 23.38 35.23 59.48
CA ALA A 182 24.61 35.61 60.18
C ALA A 182 24.87 37.12 60.14
N GLU A 183 24.67 37.76 58.99
CA GLU A 183 24.75 39.23 58.87
C GLU A 183 23.73 39.92 59.80
N LEU A 184 22.48 39.42 59.86
CA LEU A 184 21.48 39.92 60.80
C LEU A 184 21.82 39.63 62.27
N GLU A 185 22.66 38.62 62.56
CA GLU A 185 23.16 38.37 63.90
C GLU A 185 24.22 39.39 64.33
N ASP A 186 25.18 39.65 63.44
CA ASP A 186 26.26 40.61 63.64
C ASP A 186 25.77 42.06 63.71
N GLU A 187 24.72 42.41 62.97
CA GLU A 187 24.06 43.72 63.03
C GLU A 187 23.16 43.90 64.28
N GLY A 188 23.02 42.88 65.13
CA GLY A 188 22.21 42.97 66.36
C GLY A 188 20.70 43.04 66.11
N ALA A 189 20.22 42.52 64.97
CA ALA A 189 18.81 42.61 64.58
C ALA A 189 17.87 41.90 65.58
N LYS A 190 16.66 42.45 65.75
CA LYS A 190 15.65 41.91 66.69
C LYS A 190 15.14 40.54 66.24
N ALA A 191 14.69 39.73 67.20
CA ALA A 191 14.19 38.36 66.95
C ALA A 191 13.10 38.27 65.85
N ASP A 192 12.24 39.28 65.71
CA ASP A 192 11.22 39.34 64.65
C ASP A 192 11.79 39.46 63.24
N GLN A 193 12.94 40.14 63.07
CA GLN A 193 13.58 40.30 61.76
C GLN A 193 14.26 39.00 61.32
N ARG A 194 14.91 38.29 62.25
CA ARG A 194 15.49 36.96 62.00
C ARG A 194 14.41 35.93 61.66
N ARG A 195 13.25 35.98 62.32
CA ARG A 195 12.12 35.09 62.04
C ARG A 195 11.54 35.30 60.64
N LYS A 196 11.39 36.55 60.19
CA LYS A 196 10.91 36.87 58.83
C LYS A 196 11.82 36.35 57.72
N VAL A 197 13.15 36.44 57.89
CA VAL A 197 14.10 35.93 56.90
C VAL A 197 14.11 34.41 56.85
N ARG A 198 13.96 33.76 58.01
CA ARG A 198 13.82 32.29 58.11
C ARG A 198 12.55 31.78 57.41
N GLU A 199 11.41 32.44 57.63
CA GLU A 199 10.14 32.11 56.97
C GLU A 199 10.12 32.48 55.47
N ALA A 200 11.01 33.36 55.00
CA ALA A 200 11.08 33.78 53.60
C ALA A 200 12.00 32.92 52.71
N GLY A 201 12.86 32.07 53.30
CA GLY A 201 13.75 31.19 52.54
C GLY A 201 13.52 29.68 52.74
N GLU A 202 12.52 29.29 53.53
CA GLU A 202 11.81 28.01 53.36
C GLU A 202 10.96 28.01 52.08
#